data_AF-A0A6N8G5T0-F1
#
_entry.id   AF-A0A6N8G5T0-F1
#
_cell.length_a   1.000
_cell.length_b   1.000
_cell.length_c   1.000
_cell.angle_alpha   90.00
_cell.angle_beta   90.00
_cell.angle_gamma   90.00
#
_symmetry.space_group_name_H-M   'P 1'
#
loop_
_entity.id
_entity.type
_entity.pdbx_description
1 polymer ?
#
loop_
_entity_poly.entity_id
_entity_poly.type
_entity_poly.pdbx_seq_one_letter_code
_entity_poly.pdbx_strand_id
1 'polypeptide(L)' 'MISAAVRARAATTLAAWAAAFGIVLVLLTLFGDALAALAMPARALLISGVLVVVMVNLVMPRVSAAVDRWCASTGEDR' A
#
# COMPACT_ATOMS: atom_id res chain seq x y z
N MET A 1 -4.76 -16.16 -22.64
CA MET A 1 -4.53 -14.71 -22.61
C MET A 1 -5.14 -14.18 -21.31
N ILE A 2 -4.35 -13.62 -20.40
CA ILE A 2 -4.86 -13.13 -19.11
C ILE A 2 -5.71 -11.87 -19.36
N SER A 3 -6.88 -11.73 -18.74
CA SER A 3 -7.78 -10.60 -19.01
C SER A 3 -7.19 -9.29 -18.48
N ALA A 4 -7.53 -8.16 -19.12
CA ALA A 4 -7.04 -6.84 -18.71
C ALA A 4 -7.40 -6.53 -17.24
N ALA A 5 -8.58 -6.96 -16.79
CA ALA A 5 -9.02 -6.84 -15.41
C ALA A 5 -8.14 -7.64 -14.44
N VAL A 6 -7.69 -8.84 -14.83
CA VAL A 6 -6.79 -9.64 -13.98
C VAL A 6 -5.41 -9.00 -13.88
N ARG A 7 -4.88 -8.41 -14.97
CA ARG A 7 -3.61 -7.64 -14.92
C ARG A 7 -3.72 -6.42 -14.01
N ALA A 8 -4.81 -5.67 -14.11
CA ALA A 8 -5.04 -4.49 -13.28
C ALA A 8 -5.11 -4.86 -11.79
N ARG A 9 -5.85 -5.93 -11.45
CA ARG A 9 -5.91 -6.44 -10.07
C ARG A 9 -4.54 -6.89 -9.56
N ALA A 10 -3.79 -7.66 -10.36
CA ALA A 10 -2.46 -8.11 -10.01
C ALA A 10 -1.49 -6.93 -9.79
N ALA A 11 -1.51 -5.93 -10.68
CA ALA A 11 -0.70 -4.73 -10.54
C ALA A 11 -1.04 -3.94 -9.27
N THR A 12 -2.32 -3.76 -8.97
CA THR A 12 -2.78 -3.10 -7.74
C THR A 12 -2.33 -3.86 -6.49
N THR A 13 -2.48 -5.19 -6.48
CA THR A 13 -2.02 -6.02 -5.35
C THR A 13 -0.51 -5.93 -5.16
N LEU A 14 0.26 -6.02 -6.24
CA LEU A 14 1.73 -5.88 -6.19
C LEU A 14 2.15 -4.50 -5.70
N ALA A 15 1.50 -3.43 -6.17
CA ALA A 15 1.77 -2.08 -5.72
C ALA A 15 1.43 -1.89 -4.23
N ALA A 16 0.29 -2.42 -3.78
CA ALA A 16 -0.09 -2.41 -2.37
C ALA A 16 0.93 -3.15 -1.50
N TRP A 17 1.37 -4.34 -1.94
CA TRP A 17 2.40 -5.11 -1.26
C TRP A 17 3.75 -4.38 -1.20
N ALA A 18 4.19 -3.82 -2.33
CA ALA A 18 5.44 -3.05 -2.39
C ALA A 18 5.39 -1.83 -1.46
N ALA A 19 4.26 -1.11 -1.42
CA ALA A 19 4.05 0.00 -0.50
C ALA A 19 4.10 -0.47 0.96
N ALA A 20 3.38 -1.53 1.31
CA ALA A 20 3.36 -2.09 2.66
C ALA A 20 4.77 -2.48 3.13
N PHE A 21 5.51 -3.23 2.31
CA PHE A 21 6.89 -3.60 2.61
C PHE A 21 7.80 -2.38 2.73
N GLY A 22 7.68 -1.40 1.83
CA GLY A 22 8.46 -0.16 1.89
C GLY A 22 8.22 0.61 3.19
N ILE A 23 6.97 0.72 3.65
CA ILE A 23 6.62 1.37 4.91
C ILE A 23 7.29 0.66 6.08
N VAL A 24 7.18 -0.67 6.14
CA VAL A 24 7.81 -1.47 7.21
C VAL A 24 9.34 -1.32 7.19
N LEU A 25 9.95 -1.34 6.01
CA LEU A 25 11.40 -1.15 5.85
C LEU A 25 11.85 0.24 6.32
N VAL A 26 11.12 1.30 5.97
CA VAL A 26 11.40 2.67 6.42
C VAL A 26 11.27 2.78 7.94
N LEU A 27 10.22 2.17 8.52
CA LEU A 27 10.05 2.10 9.97
C LEU A 27 11.22 1.41 10.67
N LEU A 28 11.65 0.25 10.16
CA LEU A 28 12.74 -0.51 10.75
C LEU A 28 14.10 0.15 10.52
N THR A 29 14.32 0.84 9.39
CA THR A 29 15.59 1.53 9.12
C THR A 29 15.74 2.82 9.92
N LEU A 30 14.66 3.60 10.07
CA LEU A 30 14.71 4.88 10.81
C LEU A 30 14.56 4.70 12.33
N PHE A 31 13.75 3.73 12.76
CA PHE A 31 13.38 3.57 14.16
C PHE A 31 13.75 2.19 14.71
N GLY A 32 14.58 1.40 14.01
CA GLY A 32 14.93 0.03 14.38
C GLY A 32 15.46 -0.10 15.81
N ASP A 33 16.41 0.75 16.21
CA ASP A 33 16.97 0.76 17.56
C ASP A 33 15.93 1.15 18.62
N ALA A 34 15.09 2.15 18.32
CA ALA A 34 14.00 2.55 19.21
C ALA A 34 12.95 1.44 19.35
N LEU A 35 12.54 0.81 18.23
CA LEU A 35 11.61 -0.32 18.23
C LEU A 35 12.20 -1.55 18.93
N ALA A 36 13.50 -1.78 18.83
CA ALA A 36 14.19 -2.88 19.51
C ALA A 36 14.10 -2.75 21.03
N ALA A 37 14.14 -1.52 21.55
CA ALA A 37 13.97 -1.21 22.96
C ALA A 37 12.52 -1.39 23.47
N LEU A 38 11.52 -1.45 22.58
CA LEU A 38 10.12 -1.68 22.99
C LEU A 38 9.80 -3.17 23.16
N ALA A 39 8.92 -3.47 24.13
CA ALA A 39 8.35 -4.80 24.27
C ALA A 39 7.67 -5.26 22.96
N MET A 40 7.82 -6.54 22.64
CA MET A 40 7.29 -7.18 21.43
C MET A 40 5.85 -6.76 21.06
N PRO A 41 4.86 -6.73 21.99
CA PRO A 41 3.49 -6.31 21.66
C PRO A 41 3.37 -4.83 21.26
N ALA A 42 4.13 -3.93 21.89
CA ALA A 42 4.07 -2.50 21.57
C ALA A 42 4.68 -2.21 20.18
N ARG A 43 5.70 -2.97 19.80
CA ARG A 43 6.33 -2.91 18.49
C ARG A 43 5.36 -3.31 17.38
N ALA A 44 4.62 -4.40 17.58
CA ALA A 44 3.59 -4.86 16.65
C ALA A 44 2.45 -3.85 16.52
N LEU A 45 2.02 -3.24 17.63
CA LEU A 45 1.00 -2.18 17.64
C LEU A 45 1.42 -0.95 16.83
N LEU A 46 2.66 -0.47 17.01
CA LEU A 46 3.18 0.68 16.26
C LEU A 46 3.29 0.39 14.76
N ILE A 47 3.88 -0.75 14.39
CA ILE A 47 4.02 -1.14 12.97
C ILE A 47 2.64 -1.27 12.33
N SER A 48 1.70 -1.94 13.00
CA SER A 48 0.34 -2.12 12.48
C SER A 48 -0.41 -0.79 12.38
N GLY A 49 -0.30 0.08 13.40
CA GLY A 49 -0.93 1.40 13.40
C GLY A 49 -0.45 2.28 12.25
N VAL A 50 0.87 2.39 12.07
CA VAL A 50 1.44 3.17 10.97
C VAL A 50 1.07 2.57 9.61
N LEU A 51 1.16 1.24 9.48
CA LEU A 51 0.83 0.56 8.22
C LEU A 51 -0.63 0.84 7.81
N VAL A 52 -1.58 0.71 8.73
CA VAL A 52 -3.01 0.97 8.46
C VAL A 52 -3.22 2.43 8.09
N VAL A 53 -2.68 3.38 8.86
CA VAL A 53 -2.84 4.81 8.58
C VAL A 53 -2.31 5.17 7.20
N VAL A 54 -1.12 4.68 6.83
CA VAL A 54 -0.52 4.97 5.53
C VAL A 54 -1.25 4.27 4.39
N MET A 55 -1.68 3.02 4.57
CA MET A 55 -2.48 2.32 3.55
C MET A 55 -3.80 3.05 3.27
N VAL A 56 -4.53 3.45 4.32
CA VAL A 56 -5.85 4.09 4.18
C VAL A 56 -5.73 5.51 3.63
N ASN A 57 -4.76 6.30 4.11
CA ASN A 57 -4.67 7.72 3.73
C ASN A 57 -3.82 7.99 2.49
N LEU A 58 -2.93 7.07 2.11
CA LEU A 58 -2.01 7.29 0.98
C LEU A 58 -2.23 6.29 -0.14
N VAL A 59 -2.35 5.00 0.17
CA VAL A 59 -2.38 3.96 -0.86
C VAL A 59 -3.77 3.85 -1.48
N MET A 60 -4.83 3.73 -0.67
CA MET A 60 -6.21 3.68 -1.18
C MET A 60 -6.56 4.87 -2.09
N PRO A 61 -6.32 6.14 -1.71
CA PRO A 61 -6.63 7.27 -2.59
C PRO A 61 -5.81 7.25 -3.89
N ARG A 62 -4.55 6.81 -3.86
CA ARG A 62 -3.75 6.67 -5.09
C ARG A 62 -4.22 5.53 -5.98
N VAL A 63 -4.64 4.41 -5.40
CA VAL A 63 -5.22 3.28 -6.14
C VAL A 63 -6.56 3.69 -6.74
N SER A 64 -7.45 4.33 -5.98
CA SER A 64 -8.73 4.84 -6.49
C SER A 64 -8.50 5.84 -7.62
N ALA A 65 -7.58 6.79 -7.47
CA ALA A 65 -7.25 7.74 -8.53
C ALA A 65 -6.69 7.07 -9.79
N ALA A 66 -5.91 5.99 -9.64
CA ALA A 66 -5.40 5.22 -10.77
C ALA A 66 -6.52 4.45 -11.50
N VAL A 67 -7.46 3.86 -10.74
CA VAL A 67 -8.63 3.16 -11.28
C VAL A 67 -9.58 4.14 -11.98
N ASP A 68 -9.85 5.30 -11.38
CA ASP A 68 -10.70 6.34 -11.97
C ASP A 68 -10.13 6.84 -13.29
N ARG A 69 -8.82 7.09 -13.36
CA ARG A 69 -8.15 7.44 -14.62
C ARG A 69 -8.28 6.36 -15.68
N TRP A 70 -8.18 5.09 -15.28
CA TRP A 70 -8.30 3.97 -16.21
C TRP A 70 -9.74 3.83 -16.75
N CYS A 71 -10.74 3.98 -15.87
CA CYS A 71 -12.16 4.03 -16.28
C CYS A 71 -12.46 5.22 -17.19
N ALA A 72 -11.96 6.42 -16.86
CA ALA A 72 -12.13 7.61 -17.69
C ALA A 72 -11.50 7.42 -19.09
N SER A 73 -10.35 6.77 -19.19
CA SER A 73 -9.70 6.49 -20.48
C SER A 73 -10.44 5.48 -21.36
N THR A 74 -11.43 4.76 -20.83
CA THR A 74 -12.23 3.77 -21.57
C THR A 74 -13.64 4.31 -21.95
N GLY A 75 -14.00 5.52 -21.49
CA GLY A 75 -15.34 6.10 -21.65
C GLY A 75 -15.54 7.05 -22.83
N GLU A 76 -14.48 7.44 -23.56
CA GLU A 76 -14.51 8.45 -24.64
C GLU A 76 -14.68 7.83 -26.04
N ASP A 77 -15.43 6.73 -26.18
CA ASP A 77 -15.65 6.03 -27.46
C ASP A 77 -17.14 5.68 -27.70
N ARG A 78 -18.08 6.52 -27.23
CA ARG A 78 -19.50 6.40 -27.59
C ARG A 78 -20.17 7.75 -27.86
#